data_AF-A0A265QAQ6-F1
#
_entry.id   AF-A0A265QAQ6-F1
#
_cell.length_a   1.000
_cell.length_b   1.000
_cell.length_c   1.000
_cell.angle_alpha   90.00
_cell.angle_beta   90.00
_cell.angle_gamma   90.00
#
_symmetry.space_group_name_H-M   'P 1'
#
loop_
_entity.id
_entity.type
_entity.pdbx_description
1 polymer ?
#
loop_
_entity_poly.entity_id
_entity_poly.type
_entity_poly.pdbx_seq_one_letter_code
_entity_poly.pdbx_strand_id
1 'polypeptide(L)'
;MDFSVRFSSIKNMLELCKKLTTGNVERKDIENILKHEDYKFEFARYKGRVSEDEYTDYLLDLSNLNENDITNLDLKTHHSYYKDLLANLDFYREKLIELKSLLTTSLFNEQISIALKGLPEDIKLPDSNFIFTIGIGQSFGYVYQNGMHFDFLQLAKDKTISEFCSTIAHEVHHVGINAIYEQMDLNNISLESLFYLYFSGEGLAVKYCNNAEGILSKSIYSGVKNKGLDTFTWKYLNDDFYNTMTHFRKDINDIRNNNIKSVDELEKLISQYWMNPYTEEQSKEEIPKLKHFRLYSFGNDIWGIIHDCFGKSAVFETLKNPEKFPMMFNKSLDKMGYGQFKI
;
A
#
# COMPACT_ATOMS: atom_id res chain seq x y z
N MET A 1 -11.64 13.84 12.63
CA MET A 1 -11.77 12.46 12.17
C MET A 1 -11.99 11.63 13.40
N ASP A 2 -13.20 11.10 13.52
CA ASP A 2 -13.46 10.04 14.48
C ASP A 2 -13.04 8.71 13.86
N PHE A 3 -12.73 7.72 14.70
CA PHE A 3 -12.39 6.39 14.22
C PHE A 3 -12.88 5.29 15.15
N SER A 4 -13.09 4.13 14.55
CA SER A 4 -13.39 2.87 15.23
C SER A 4 -12.36 1.81 14.86
N VAL A 5 -12.10 0.90 15.79
CA VAL A 5 -11.17 -0.21 15.61
C VAL A 5 -11.96 -1.52 15.68
N ARG A 6 -11.90 -2.32 14.63
CA ARG A 6 -12.66 -3.56 14.43
C ARG A 6 -11.68 -4.73 14.26
N PHE A 7 -11.80 -5.73 15.13
CA PHE A 7 -10.94 -6.92 15.09
C PHE A 7 -11.67 -8.18 15.62
N SER A 8 -13.00 -8.10 15.76
CA SER A 8 -13.81 -9.17 16.33
C SER A 8 -13.86 -10.42 15.44
N SER A 9 -13.69 -10.25 14.13
CA SER A 9 -13.67 -11.33 13.15
C SER A 9 -12.50 -12.31 13.37
N ILE A 10 -11.34 -11.84 13.85
CA ILE A 10 -10.14 -12.66 14.05
C ILE A 10 -10.44 -13.85 14.97
N LYS A 11 -11.12 -13.60 16.11
CA LYS A 11 -11.44 -14.67 17.06
C LYS A 11 -12.28 -15.77 16.42
N ASN A 12 -13.26 -15.41 15.60
CA ASN A 12 -14.13 -16.37 14.93
C ASN A 12 -13.35 -17.21 13.92
N MET A 13 -12.44 -16.60 13.16
CA MET A 13 -11.58 -17.31 12.22
C MET A 13 -10.56 -18.21 12.93
N LEU A 14 -9.96 -17.78 14.04
CA LEU A 14 -9.08 -18.65 14.86
C LEU A 14 -9.82 -19.91 15.36
N GLU A 15 -11.07 -19.77 15.79
CA GLU A 15 -11.87 -20.93 16.22
C GLU A 15 -12.27 -21.83 15.05
N LEU A 16 -12.49 -21.29 13.85
CA LEU A 16 -12.65 -22.09 12.64
C LEU A 16 -11.37 -22.86 12.31
N CYS A 17 -10.21 -22.21 12.34
CA CYS A 17 -8.92 -22.86 12.10
C CYS A 17 -8.65 -23.98 13.11
N LYS A 18 -9.07 -23.82 14.37
CA LYS A 18 -9.05 -24.90 15.36
C LYS A 18 -9.95 -26.08 14.97
N LYS A 19 -11.12 -25.82 14.41
CA LYS A 19 -11.99 -26.91 13.91
C LYS A 19 -11.38 -27.60 12.67
N LEU A 20 -10.76 -26.83 11.77
CA LEU A 20 -10.08 -27.34 10.57
C LEU A 20 -9.01 -28.38 10.92
N THR A 21 -8.23 -28.17 11.99
CA THR A 21 -7.22 -29.15 12.43
C THR A 21 -7.82 -30.45 12.97
N THR A 22 -9.11 -30.47 13.32
CA THR A 22 -9.82 -31.66 13.79
C THR A 22 -10.69 -32.33 12.71
N GLY A 23 -10.75 -31.75 11.51
CA GLY A 23 -11.57 -32.25 10.40
C GLY A 23 -13.09 -32.04 10.56
N ASN A 24 -13.53 -31.22 11.53
CA ASN A 24 -14.94 -30.99 11.83
C ASN A 24 -15.40 -29.61 11.34
N VAL A 25 -15.26 -29.35 10.03
CA VAL A 25 -15.69 -28.09 9.40
C VAL A 25 -16.54 -28.39 8.19
N GLU A 26 -17.72 -27.81 8.15
CA GLU A 26 -18.58 -27.81 6.97
C GLU A 26 -18.46 -26.48 6.24
N ARG A 27 -18.79 -26.47 4.95
CA ARG A 27 -18.83 -25.26 4.11
C ARG A 27 -19.59 -24.11 4.79
N LYS A 28 -20.71 -24.43 5.43
CA LYS A 28 -21.57 -23.48 6.13
C LYS A 28 -20.89 -22.81 7.33
N ASP A 29 -19.95 -23.48 8.00
CA ASP A 29 -19.18 -22.86 9.09
C ASP A 29 -18.34 -21.70 8.57
N ILE A 30 -17.68 -21.89 7.42
CA ILE A 30 -16.88 -20.87 6.75
C ILE A 30 -17.77 -19.74 6.26
N GLU A 31 -18.82 -20.06 5.50
CA GLU A 31 -19.78 -19.07 4.96
C GLU A 31 -20.39 -18.20 6.06
N ASN A 32 -20.63 -18.76 7.26
CA ASN A 32 -21.13 -17.99 8.39
C ASN A 32 -20.12 -16.97 8.93
N ILE A 33 -18.82 -17.27 8.87
CA ILE A 33 -17.76 -16.32 9.23
C ILE A 33 -17.64 -15.23 8.17
N LEU A 34 -17.69 -15.59 6.88
CA LEU A 34 -17.57 -14.64 5.78
C LEU A 34 -18.74 -13.64 5.72
N LYS A 35 -19.87 -13.95 6.34
CA LYS A 35 -20.99 -12.99 6.53
C LYS A 35 -20.65 -11.81 7.45
N HIS A 36 -19.59 -11.91 8.25
CA HIS A 36 -19.12 -10.82 9.10
C HIS A 36 -18.76 -9.61 8.23
N GLU A 37 -19.10 -8.41 8.72
CA GLU A 37 -18.91 -7.16 7.97
C GLU A 37 -17.44 -6.89 7.59
N ASP A 38 -16.49 -7.29 8.42
CA ASP A 38 -15.05 -7.18 8.09
C ASP A 38 -14.67 -7.98 6.82
N TYR A 39 -15.21 -9.19 6.64
CA TYR A 39 -14.91 -10.00 5.45
C TYR A 39 -15.66 -9.49 4.21
N LYS A 40 -16.90 -9.01 4.38
CA LYS A 40 -17.63 -8.34 3.29
C LYS A 40 -16.86 -7.12 2.77
N PHE A 41 -16.22 -6.37 3.67
CA PHE A 41 -15.36 -5.25 3.30
C PHE A 41 -14.16 -5.72 2.45
N GLU A 42 -13.45 -6.77 2.87
CA GLU A 42 -12.33 -7.32 2.10
C GLU A 42 -12.79 -7.81 0.72
N PHE A 43 -13.83 -8.64 0.63
CA PHE A 43 -14.32 -9.15 -0.66
C PHE A 43 -14.74 -8.01 -1.61
N ALA A 44 -15.36 -6.95 -1.10
CA ALA A 44 -15.69 -5.77 -1.89
C ALA A 44 -14.43 -5.07 -2.45
N ARG A 45 -13.34 -5.02 -1.67
CA ARG A 45 -12.04 -4.49 -2.14
C ARG A 45 -11.35 -5.39 -3.15
N TYR A 46 -11.42 -6.71 -2.98
CA TYR A 46 -10.81 -7.66 -3.91
C TYR A 46 -11.56 -7.73 -5.25
N LYS A 47 -12.79 -7.20 -5.35
CA LYS A 47 -13.55 -7.02 -6.61
C LYS A 47 -13.59 -8.28 -7.50
N GLY A 48 -13.72 -9.45 -6.90
CA GLY A 48 -13.77 -10.73 -7.62
C GLY A 48 -12.40 -11.33 -8.02
N ARG A 49 -11.27 -10.70 -7.63
CA ARG A 49 -9.94 -11.35 -7.71
C ARG A 49 -9.88 -12.65 -6.90
N VAL A 50 -10.64 -12.68 -5.80
CA VAL A 50 -10.93 -13.87 -5.01
C VAL A 50 -12.43 -13.85 -4.76
N SER A 51 -13.13 -14.92 -5.12
CA SER A 51 -14.58 -15.05 -4.82
C SER A 51 -14.82 -15.70 -3.44
N GLU A 52 -15.99 -15.48 -2.86
CA GLU A 52 -16.38 -16.13 -1.59
C GLU A 52 -16.35 -17.66 -1.71
N ASP A 53 -16.84 -18.20 -2.83
CA ASP A 53 -16.85 -19.64 -3.08
C ASP A 53 -15.45 -20.23 -3.20
N GLU A 54 -14.59 -19.59 -3.99
CA GLU A 54 -13.18 -20.00 -4.17
C GLU A 54 -12.41 -19.95 -2.85
N TYR A 55 -12.62 -18.90 -2.04
CA TYR A 55 -12.00 -18.80 -0.73
C TYR A 55 -12.52 -19.84 0.25
N THR A 56 -13.81 -20.16 0.16
CA THR A 56 -14.43 -21.20 0.99
C THR A 56 -13.88 -22.58 0.65
N ASP A 57 -13.79 -22.92 -0.64
CA ASP A 57 -13.21 -24.19 -1.09
C ASP A 57 -11.73 -24.30 -0.69
N TYR A 58 -10.98 -23.19 -0.84
CA TYR A 58 -9.61 -23.08 -0.36
C TYR A 58 -9.47 -23.38 1.15
N LEU A 59 -10.32 -22.79 1.99
CA LEU A 59 -10.26 -23.01 3.44
C LEU A 59 -10.65 -24.43 3.85
N LEU A 60 -11.62 -25.05 3.15
CA LEU A 60 -12.00 -26.45 3.39
C LEU A 60 -10.83 -27.40 3.12
N ASP A 61 -10.09 -27.17 2.05
CA ASP A 61 -8.98 -28.04 1.65
C ASP A 61 -7.63 -27.64 2.23
N LEU A 62 -7.56 -26.53 2.98
CA LEU A 62 -6.33 -25.88 3.44
C LEU A 62 -5.29 -26.82 4.10
N SER A 63 -5.76 -27.80 4.87
CA SER A 63 -4.89 -28.77 5.55
C SER A 63 -4.11 -29.66 4.56
N ASN A 64 -4.73 -30.01 3.43
CA ASN A 64 -4.19 -30.96 2.45
C ASN A 64 -3.70 -30.29 1.16
N LEU A 65 -4.07 -29.03 0.94
CA LEU A 65 -3.71 -28.29 -0.26
C LEU A 65 -2.21 -28.00 -0.29
N ASN A 66 -1.54 -28.33 -1.40
CA ASN A 66 -0.17 -27.90 -1.64
C ASN A 66 -0.15 -26.53 -2.32
N GLU A 67 0.88 -25.73 -2.04
CA GLU A 67 1.01 -24.39 -2.60
C GLU A 67 1.02 -24.37 -4.15
N ASN A 68 1.57 -25.40 -4.78
CA ASN A 68 1.62 -25.52 -6.24
C ASN A 68 0.26 -25.78 -6.88
N ASP A 69 -0.70 -26.30 -6.11
CA ASP A 69 -2.06 -26.60 -6.58
C ASP A 69 -2.97 -25.36 -6.54
N ILE A 70 -2.49 -24.27 -5.92
CA ILE A 70 -3.24 -23.01 -5.81
C ILE A 70 -3.02 -22.17 -7.08
N THR A 71 -4.07 -21.99 -7.84
CA THR A 71 -4.05 -21.20 -9.09
C THR A 71 -4.23 -19.70 -8.83
N ASN A 72 -5.01 -19.33 -7.82
CA ASN A 72 -5.24 -17.95 -7.44
C ASN A 72 -4.00 -17.35 -6.78
N LEU A 73 -3.45 -16.28 -7.37
CA LEU A 73 -2.22 -15.68 -6.89
C LEU A 73 -2.35 -15.08 -5.49
N ASP A 74 -3.46 -14.38 -5.21
CA ASP A 74 -3.67 -13.75 -3.90
C ASP A 74 -3.73 -14.81 -2.79
N LEU A 75 -4.44 -15.93 -3.01
CA LEU A 75 -4.51 -17.06 -2.08
C LEU A 75 -3.17 -17.79 -1.94
N LYS A 76 -2.48 -18.00 -3.07
CA LYS A 76 -1.19 -18.69 -3.09
C LYS A 76 -0.16 -17.95 -2.27
N THR A 77 -0.06 -16.63 -2.48
CA THR A 77 0.86 -15.78 -1.72
C THR A 77 0.56 -15.78 -0.23
N HIS A 78 -0.72 -15.83 0.16
CA HIS A 78 -1.12 -15.85 1.56
C HIS A 78 -1.07 -17.25 2.22
N HIS A 79 -0.91 -18.31 1.42
CA HIS A 79 -1.04 -19.70 1.89
C HIS A 79 -0.05 -20.09 2.98
N SER A 80 1.20 -19.62 2.90
CA SER A 80 2.21 -19.91 3.91
C SER A 80 1.83 -19.40 5.31
N TYR A 81 1.14 -18.26 5.41
CA TYR A 81 0.61 -17.73 6.66
C TYR A 81 -0.50 -18.61 7.22
N TYR A 82 -1.42 -19.08 6.36
CA TYR A 82 -2.49 -19.99 6.77
C TYR A 82 -1.95 -21.35 7.25
N LYS A 83 -0.97 -21.93 6.56
CA LYS A 83 -0.33 -23.18 7.00
C LYS A 83 0.36 -23.01 8.36
N ASP A 84 1.05 -21.89 8.53
CA ASP A 84 1.70 -21.56 9.79
C ASP A 84 0.69 -21.32 10.93
N LEU A 85 -0.44 -20.67 10.63
CA LEU A 85 -1.55 -20.50 11.56
C LEU A 85 -2.09 -21.85 12.05
N LEU A 86 -2.37 -22.79 11.13
CA LEU A 86 -2.87 -24.12 11.50
C LEU A 86 -1.86 -24.89 12.37
N ALA A 87 -0.56 -24.73 12.10
CA ALA A 87 0.50 -25.37 12.88
C ALA A 87 0.71 -24.72 14.26
N ASN A 88 0.43 -23.42 14.42
CA ASN A 88 0.82 -22.63 15.59
C ASN A 88 -0.35 -21.84 16.21
N LEU A 89 -1.54 -22.43 16.29
CA LEU A 89 -2.76 -21.74 16.76
C LEU A 89 -2.62 -21.01 18.10
N ASP A 90 -1.94 -21.60 19.08
CA ASP A 90 -1.82 -21.00 20.40
C ASP A 90 -0.95 -19.73 20.39
N PHE A 91 0.10 -19.69 19.55
CA PHE A 91 0.89 -18.48 19.30
C PHE A 91 0.00 -17.35 18.77
N TYR A 92 -0.86 -17.61 17.78
CA TYR A 92 -1.75 -16.59 17.22
C TYR A 92 -2.84 -16.15 18.21
N ARG A 93 -3.30 -17.03 19.11
CA ARG A 93 -4.19 -16.63 20.21
C ARG A 93 -3.53 -15.67 21.19
N GLU A 94 -2.28 -15.92 21.56
CA GLU A 94 -1.50 -15.02 22.39
C GLU A 94 -1.28 -13.67 21.69
N LYS A 95 -0.94 -13.69 20.40
CA LYS A 95 -0.79 -12.49 19.59
C LYS A 95 -2.07 -11.66 19.45
N LEU A 96 -3.24 -12.29 19.48
CA LEU A 96 -4.51 -11.55 19.50
C LEU A 96 -4.71 -10.80 20.83
N ILE A 97 -4.26 -11.37 21.94
CA ILE A 97 -4.29 -10.71 23.26
C ILE A 97 -3.32 -9.53 23.28
N GLU A 98 -2.09 -9.72 22.77
CA GLU A 98 -1.11 -8.65 22.61
C GLU A 98 -1.66 -7.53 21.73
N LEU A 99 -2.22 -7.86 20.55
CA LEU A 99 -2.83 -6.90 19.65
C LEU A 99 -3.88 -6.06 20.36
N LYS A 100 -4.81 -6.70 21.08
CA LYS A 100 -5.85 -5.99 21.84
C LYS A 100 -5.27 -4.96 22.82
N SER A 101 -4.13 -5.26 23.44
CA SER A 101 -3.45 -4.33 24.35
C SER A 101 -2.78 -3.15 23.63
N LEU A 102 -2.34 -3.35 22.38
CA LEU A 102 -1.69 -2.34 21.55
C LEU A 102 -2.69 -1.35 20.93
N LEU A 103 -3.90 -1.81 20.59
CA LEU A 103 -4.92 -1.04 19.89
C LEU A 103 -5.59 0.03 20.80
N THR A 104 -4.82 1.01 21.24
CA THR A 104 -5.27 2.12 22.09
C THR A 104 -5.61 3.36 21.26
N THR A 105 -6.57 4.15 21.73
CA THR A 105 -6.92 5.44 21.10
C THR A 105 -5.70 6.37 20.96
N SER A 106 -4.80 6.36 21.96
CA SER A 106 -3.58 7.18 21.92
C SER A 106 -2.65 6.79 20.76
N LEU A 107 -2.47 5.49 20.51
CA LEU A 107 -1.61 5.00 19.43
C LEU A 107 -2.13 5.49 18.07
N PHE A 108 -3.42 5.32 17.82
CA PHE A 108 -4.04 5.77 16.56
C PHE A 108 -4.00 7.28 16.40
N ASN A 109 -4.31 8.04 17.46
CA ASN A 109 -4.22 9.50 17.43
C ASN A 109 -2.80 10.00 17.10
N GLU A 110 -1.77 9.33 17.62
CA GLU A 110 -0.39 9.64 17.28
C GLU A 110 -0.11 9.41 15.78
N GLN A 111 -0.52 8.27 15.23
CA GLN A 111 -0.28 7.97 13.81
C GLN A 111 -1.09 8.87 12.87
N ILE A 112 -2.33 9.21 13.25
CA ILE A 112 -3.15 10.20 12.54
C ILE A 112 -2.46 11.58 12.56
N SER A 113 -1.92 11.99 13.71
CA SER A 113 -1.16 13.25 13.83
C SER A 113 0.09 13.26 12.95
N ILE A 114 0.80 12.14 12.84
CA ILE A 114 1.94 12.00 11.92
C ILE A 114 1.49 12.17 10.47
N ALA A 115 0.42 11.47 10.05
CA ALA A 115 -0.13 11.59 8.70
C ALA A 115 -0.55 13.03 8.37
N LEU A 116 -1.24 13.70 9.29
CA LEU A 116 -1.72 15.08 9.12
C LEU A 116 -0.59 16.10 8.93
N LYS A 117 0.59 15.88 9.53
CA LYS A 117 1.77 16.74 9.27
C LYS A 117 2.15 16.73 7.79
N GLY A 118 1.93 15.61 7.12
CA GLY A 118 2.18 15.39 5.69
C GLY A 118 1.05 15.81 4.75
N LEU A 119 -0.07 16.33 5.26
CA LEU A 119 -1.24 16.73 4.48
C LEU A 119 -1.47 18.26 4.55
N PRO A 120 -2.34 18.84 3.70
CA PRO A 120 -2.74 20.25 3.84
C PRO A 120 -3.34 20.54 5.22
N GLU A 121 -3.10 21.74 5.76
CA GLU A 121 -3.57 22.11 7.11
C GLU A 121 -5.10 22.16 7.21
N ASP A 122 -5.78 22.43 6.10
CA ASP A 122 -7.23 22.54 6.00
C ASP A 122 -7.92 21.22 5.60
N ILE A 123 -7.17 20.12 5.50
CA ILE A 123 -7.73 18.83 5.09
C ILE A 123 -8.76 18.34 6.10
N LYS A 124 -9.90 17.88 5.58
CA LYS A 124 -10.93 17.20 6.37
C LYS A 124 -10.89 15.72 6.04
N LEU A 125 -10.39 14.93 6.97
CA LEU A 125 -10.41 13.47 6.84
C LEU A 125 -11.81 12.95 7.22
N PRO A 126 -12.39 12.03 6.41
CA PRO A 126 -13.63 11.36 6.77
C PRO A 126 -13.42 10.46 7.98
N ASP A 127 -14.50 10.16 8.71
CA ASP A 127 -14.44 9.14 9.76
C ASP A 127 -14.06 7.79 9.15
N SER A 128 -13.25 7.01 9.85
CA SER A 128 -12.76 5.74 9.30
C SER A 128 -12.73 4.58 10.28
N ASN A 129 -12.76 3.38 9.71
CA ASN A 129 -12.61 2.12 10.43
C ASN A 129 -11.20 1.56 10.24
N PHE A 130 -10.51 1.25 11.32
CA PHE A 130 -9.32 0.40 11.31
C PHE A 130 -9.77 -1.05 11.49
N ILE A 131 -9.66 -1.85 10.44
CA ILE A 131 -10.21 -3.20 10.34
C ILE A 131 -9.06 -4.21 10.35
N PHE A 132 -9.12 -5.17 11.24
CA PHE A 132 -8.14 -6.24 11.36
C PHE A 132 -8.84 -7.58 11.15
N THR A 133 -8.32 -8.39 10.22
CA THR A 133 -8.83 -9.74 9.94
C THR A 133 -7.67 -10.71 9.82
N ILE A 134 -7.98 -12.00 9.81
CA ILE A 134 -7.09 -12.98 9.16
C ILE A 134 -7.43 -12.88 7.67
N GLY A 135 -6.54 -12.26 6.89
CA GLY A 135 -6.82 -11.71 5.59
C GLY A 135 -6.98 -12.75 4.49
N ILE A 136 -7.57 -12.30 3.38
CA ILE A 136 -7.90 -13.13 2.23
C ILE A 136 -6.72 -13.26 1.27
N GLY A 137 -5.93 -12.20 1.07
CA GLY A 137 -4.90 -12.16 0.03
C GLY A 137 -3.58 -11.53 0.46
N GLN A 138 -2.80 -11.07 -0.52
CA GLN A 138 -1.38 -10.76 -0.31
C GLN A 138 -1.06 -9.46 0.44
N SER A 139 -2.03 -8.54 0.57
CA SER A 139 -1.74 -7.19 1.06
C SER A 139 -1.70 -7.15 2.59
N PHE A 140 -0.63 -6.58 3.16
CA PHE A 140 -0.55 -6.35 4.60
C PHE A 140 -1.57 -5.31 5.07
N GLY A 141 -1.69 -4.19 4.37
CA GLY A 141 -2.67 -3.15 4.68
C GLY A 141 -3.02 -2.32 3.45
N TYR A 142 -4.20 -1.71 3.48
CA TYR A 142 -4.71 -0.88 2.40
C TYR A 142 -5.90 -0.01 2.83
N VAL A 143 -6.08 1.11 2.15
CA VAL A 143 -7.32 1.91 2.17
C VAL A 143 -8.36 1.37 1.18
N TYR A 144 -9.62 1.29 1.62
CA TYR A 144 -10.78 1.10 0.75
C TYR A 144 -12.01 1.76 1.35
N GLN A 145 -12.68 2.61 0.55
CA GLN A 145 -13.81 3.42 1.02
C GLN A 145 -13.42 4.19 2.31
N ASN A 146 -14.22 4.09 3.37
CA ASN A 146 -13.95 4.68 4.69
C ASN A 146 -13.27 3.69 5.66
N GLY A 147 -12.53 2.71 5.15
CA GLY A 147 -11.84 1.70 5.94
C GLY A 147 -10.37 1.57 5.58
N MET A 148 -9.58 1.20 6.59
CA MET A 148 -8.18 0.82 6.49
C MET A 148 -8.06 -0.60 7.02
N HIS A 149 -7.67 -1.54 6.16
CA HIS A 149 -7.49 -2.94 6.54
C HIS A 149 -6.05 -3.24 6.92
N PHE A 150 -5.86 -4.17 7.86
CA PHE A 150 -4.58 -4.76 8.23
C PHE A 150 -4.72 -6.28 8.43
N ASP A 151 -3.80 -7.04 7.84
CA ASP A 151 -3.72 -8.49 8.01
C ASP A 151 -3.07 -8.86 9.35
N PHE A 152 -3.79 -9.64 10.16
CA PHE A 152 -3.36 -10.07 11.48
C PHE A 152 -2.21 -11.08 11.44
N LEU A 153 -2.15 -11.97 10.46
CA LEU A 153 -1.12 -13.01 10.42
C LEU A 153 0.24 -12.41 10.12
N GLN A 154 0.31 -11.54 9.11
CA GLN A 154 1.48 -10.74 8.79
C GLN A 154 1.87 -9.82 9.94
N LEU A 155 0.91 -9.17 10.59
CA LEU A 155 1.18 -8.34 11.78
C LEU A 155 1.84 -9.15 12.90
N ALA A 156 1.32 -10.33 13.19
CA ALA A 156 1.80 -11.19 14.26
C ALA A 156 3.18 -11.80 13.97
N LYS A 157 3.47 -12.09 12.70
CA LYS A 157 4.66 -12.84 12.28
C LYS A 157 5.83 -11.95 11.83
N ASP A 158 5.54 -10.92 11.06
CA ASP A 158 6.55 -10.22 10.27
C ASP A 158 6.75 -8.76 10.66
N LYS A 159 5.86 -8.20 11.49
CA LYS A 159 5.86 -6.77 11.79
C LYS A 159 6.25 -6.48 13.23
N THR A 160 7.18 -5.56 13.38
CA THR A 160 7.42 -4.87 14.65
C THR A 160 6.34 -3.82 14.90
N ILE A 161 6.16 -3.43 16.18
CA ILE A 161 5.25 -2.34 16.55
C ILE A 161 5.60 -1.05 15.79
N SER A 162 6.88 -0.76 15.59
CA SER A 162 7.34 0.43 14.89
C SER A 162 6.90 0.45 13.41
N GLU A 163 7.01 -0.69 12.73
CA GLU A 163 6.57 -0.87 11.33
C GLU A 163 5.04 -0.78 11.23
N PHE A 164 4.32 -1.41 12.17
CA PHE A 164 2.88 -1.31 12.24
C PHE A 164 2.41 0.14 12.41
N CYS A 165 2.95 0.87 13.38
CA CYS A 165 2.63 2.29 13.57
C CYS A 165 2.93 3.12 12.32
N SER A 166 4.07 2.88 11.67
CA SER A 166 4.43 3.56 10.41
C SER A 166 3.42 3.27 9.30
N THR A 167 2.91 2.04 9.23
CA THR A 167 1.90 1.65 8.25
C THR A 167 0.57 2.33 8.51
N ILE A 168 0.12 2.45 9.77
CA ILE A 168 -1.11 3.19 10.08
C ILE A 168 -1.00 4.63 9.59
N ALA A 169 0.10 5.33 9.90
CA ALA A 169 0.30 6.71 9.45
C ALA A 169 0.29 6.80 7.92
N HIS A 170 0.94 5.85 7.25
CA HIS A 170 0.96 5.74 5.79
C HIS A 170 -0.45 5.57 5.20
N GLU A 171 -1.26 4.63 5.69
CA GLU A 171 -2.63 4.43 5.20
C GLU A 171 -3.54 5.62 5.50
N VAL A 172 -3.40 6.28 6.66
CA VAL A 172 -4.15 7.51 6.97
C VAL A 172 -3.78 8.64 6.01
N HIS A 173 -2.53 8.70 5.57
CA HIS A 173 -2.10 9.69 4.57
C HIS A 173 -2.80 9.45 3.23
N HIS A 174 -2.93 8.20 2.79
CA HIS A 174 -3.72 7.84 1.60
C HIS A 174 -5.18 8.26 1.70
N VAL A 175 -5.80 8.18 2.87
CA VAL A 175 -7.17 8.73 3.08
C VAL A 175 -7.21 10.23 2.77
N GLY A 176 -6.21 10.99 3.22
CA GLY A 176 -6.11 12.42 2.93
C GLY A 176 -5.85 12.73 1.46
N ILE A 177 -5.03 11.93 0.78
CA ILE A 177 -4.79 12.05 -0.67
C ILE A 177 -6.06 11.73 -1.45
N ASN A 178 -6.78 10.67 -1.11
CA ASN A 178 -8.05 10.31 -1.76
C ASN A 178 -9.09 11.42 -1.61
N ALA A 179 -9.19 12.04 -0.43
CA ALA A 179 -10.09 13.19 -0.21
C ALA A 179 -9.75 14.41 -1.09
N ILE A 180 -8.50 14.54 -1.53
CA ILE A 180 -8.08 15.57 -2.51
C ILE A 180 -8.49 15.13 -3.92
N TYR A 181 -8.25 13.88 -4.29
CA TYR A 181 -8.61 13.33 -5.60
C TYR A 181 -10.11 13.35 -5.87
N GLU A 182 -10.94 13.11 -4.85
CA GLU A 182 -12.40 13.19 -4.94
C GLU A 182 -12.91 14.59 -5.31
N GLN A 183 -12.10 15.63 -5.10
CA GLN A 183 -12.40 17.01 -5.48
C GLN A 183 -11.94 17.34 -6.92
N MET A 184 -11.22 16.43 -7.57
CA MET A 184 -10.68 16.60 -8.92
C MET A 184 -11.59 15.93 -9.96
N ASP A 185 -11.69 16.52 -11.14
CA ASP A 185 -12.37 15.90 -12.28
C ASP A 185 -11.44 14.91 -13.01
N LEU A 186 -11.24 13.75 -12.39
CA LEU A 186 -10.37 12.69 -12.94
C LEU A 186 -10.92 12.07 -14.24
N ASN A 187 -12.18 12.32 -14.61
CA ASN A 187 -12.74 11.81 -15.86
C ASN A 187 -12.30 12.66 -17.07
N ASN A 188 -11.94 13.93 -16.85
CA ASN A 188 -11.52 14.86 -17.90
C ASN A 188 -10.04 15.26 -17.78
N ILE A 189 -9.28 14.60 -16.92
CA ILE A 189 -7.84 14.84 -16.75
C ILE A 189 -7.06 14.36 -17.98
N SER A 190 -5.97 15.06 -18.33
CA SER A 190 -5.07 14.60 -19.39
C SER A 190 -4.31 13.33 -18.97
N LEU A 191 -3.94 12.48 -19.93
CA LEU A 191 -3.15 11.27 -19.65
C LEU A 191 -1.81 11.60 -18.96
N GLU A 192 -1.16 12.70 -19.35
CA GLU A 192 0.11 13.14 -18.77
C GLU A 192 -0.07 13.57 -17.30
N SER A 193 -1.12 14.34 -17.01
CA SER A 193 -1.47 14.71 -15.64
C SER A 193 -1.84 13.50 -14.78
N LEU A 194 -2.63 12.57 -15.31
CA LEU A 194 -2.97 11.32 -14.63
C LEU A 194 -1.72 10.48 -14.33
N PHE A 195 -0.79 10.41 -15.29
CA PHE A 195 0.49 9.73 -15.12
C PHE A 195 1.26 10.26 -13.91
N TYR A 196 1.34 11.59 -13.73
CA TYR A 196 2.00 12.19 -12.57
C TYR A 196 1.29 11.89 -11.25
N LEU A 197 -0.05 11.86 -11.25
CA LEU A 197 -0.84 11.57 -10.05
C LEU A 197 -0.60 10.14 -9.53
N TYR A 198 -0.39 9.15 -10.41
CA TYR A 198 -0.07 7.78 -9.97
C TYR A 198 1.11 7.74 -9.00
N PHE A 199 2.14 8.58 -9.21
CA PHE A 199 3.32 8.63 -8.34
C PHE A 199 3.09 9.34 -7.01
N SER A 200 2.05 10.16 -6.91
CA SER A 200 1.87 11.03 -5.73
C SER A 200 1.23 10.31 -4.54
N GLY A 201 0.51 9.22 -4.75
CA GLY A 201 -0.04 8.41 -3.65
C GLY A 201 1.07 7.83 -2.78
N GLU A 202 1.72 6.76 -3.24
CA GLU A 202 2.78 6.10 -2.47
C GLU A 202 4.00 7.02 -2.24
N GLY A 203 4.35 7.83 -3.25
CA GLY A 203 5.51 8.72 -3.18
C GLY A 203 5.40 9.75 -2.05
N LEU A 204 4.24 10.39 -1.90
CA LEU A 204 4.03 11.35 -0.80
C LEU A 204 3.82 10.64 0.54
N ALA A 205 3.13 9.49 0.55
CA ALA A 205 2.94 8.71 1.76
C ALA A 205 4.30 8.31 2.38
N VAL A 206 5.25 7.78 1.59
CA VAL A 206 6.58 7.45 2.11
C VAL A 206 7.42 8.68 2.44
N LYS A 207 7.31 9.77 1.67
CA LYS A 207 8.00 11.03 1.95
C LYS A 207 7.63 11.56 3.34
N TYR A 208 6.33 11.62 3.65
CA TYR A 208 5.83 12.27 4.87
C TYR A 208 5.61 11.33 6.06
N CYS A 209 5.32 10.05 5.86
CA CYS A 209 5.01 9.13 6.96
C CYS A 209 6.18 8.22 7.29
N ASN A 210 6.93 7.79 6.27
CA ASN A 210 8.10 6.93 6.44
C ASN A 210 9.41 7.73 6.52
N ASN A 211 9.34 9.06 6.44
CA ASN A 211 10.51 9.96 6.41
C ASN A 211 11.54 9.51 5.35
N ALA A 212 11.04 9.19 4.16
CA ALA A 212 11.84 8.60 3.11
C ALA A 212 12.91 9.59 2.58
N GLU A 213 14.08 9.03 2.26
CA GLU A 213 15.17 9.69 1.55
C GLU A 213 15.43 8.91 0.26
N GLY A 214 15.40 9.63 -0.87
CA GLY A 214 15.66 9.09 -2.20
C GLY A 214 17.01 9.55 -2.75
N ILE A 215 17.16 9.45 -4.07
CA ILE A 215 18.37 9.91 -4.76
C ILE A 215 18.39 11.42 -4.90
N LEU A 216 17.25 12.03 -5.24
CA LEU A 216 17.11 13.47 -5.38
C LEU A 216 16.62 14.12 -4.09
N SER A 217 15.56 13.54 -3.51
CA SER A 217 14.82 14.10 -2.39
C SER A 217 15.45 13.75 -1.03
N LYS A 218 15.31 14.64 -0.05
CA LYS A 218 15.84 14.49 1.32
C LYS A 218 14.74 14.09 2.31
N SER A 219 15.11 13.40 3.39
CA SER A 219 14.19 13.18 4.52
C SER A 219 13.74 14.52 5.12
N ILE A 220 12.47 14.64 5.51
CA ILE A 220 11.89 15.89 6.05
C ILE A 220 12.23 16.07 7.52
N TYR A 221 12.10 15.02 8.31
CA TYR A 221 12.20 15.08 9.76
C TYR A 221 13.57 14.64 10.26
N SER A 222 14.01 15.23 11.36
CA SER A 222 15.14 14.70 12.12
C SER A 222 14.82 13.32 12.67
N GLY A 223 15.74 12.36 12.53
CA GLY A 223 15.62 11.03 13.11
C GLY A 223 15.88 9.92 12.11
N VAL A 224 15.25 8.77 12.35
CA VAL A 224 15.37 7.59 11.49
C VAL A 224 14.74 7.89 10.14
N LYS A 225 15.48 7.59 9.07
CA LYS A 225 15.04 7.70 7.68
C LYS A 225 14.47 6.36 7.21
N ASN A 226 13.58 6.40 6.22
CA ASN A 226 13.02 5.21 5.58
C ASN A 226 12.35 4.25 6.59
N LYS A 227 11.70 4.81 7.61
CA LYS A 227 11.06 4.04 8.68
C LYS A 227 10.00 3.11 8.10
N GLY A 228 10.07 1.82 8.41
CA GLY A 228 9.09 0.83 7.96
C GLY A 228 9.20 0.45 6.47
N LEU A 229 10.22 0.95 5.76
CA LEU A 229 10.55 0.51 4.42
C LEU A 229 11.60 -0.60 4.49
N ASP A 230 11.36 -1.71 3.80
CA ASP A 230 12.34 -2.76 3.54
C ASP A 230 13.66 -2.20 2.97
N THR A 231 14.74 -2.33 3.75
CA THR A 231 16.06 -1.75 3.46
C THR A 231 16.65 -2.25 2.14
N PHE A 232 16.50 -3.55 1.85
CA PHE A 232 17.02 -4.14 0.61
C PHE A 232 16.31 -3.54 -0.60
N THR A 233 14.98 -3.59 -0.59
CA THR A 233 14.15 -3.08 -1.68
C THR A 233 14.40 -1.59 -1.92
N TRP A 234 14.42 -0.80 -0.85
CA TRP A 234 14.61 0.65 -0.96
C TRP A 234 15.97 0.99 -1.56
N LYS A 235 17.03 0.31 -1.12
CA LYS A 235 18.36 0.47 -1.70
C LYS A 235 18.38 0.06 -3.17
N TYR A 236 17.83 -1.10 -3.49
CA TYR A 236 17.80 -1.63 -4.86
C TYR A 236 17.13 -0.63 -5.83
N LEU A 237 15.94 -0.15 -5.48
CA LEU A 237 15.18 0.78 -6.32
C LEU A 237 15.87 2.14 -6.46
N ASN A 238 16.59 2.60 -5.42
CA ASN A 238 17.37 3.82 -5.48
C ASN A 238 18.62 3.65 -6.37
N ASP A 239 19.26 2.48 -6.34
CA ASP A 239 20.38 2.18 -7.23
C ASP A 239 19.92 2.13 -8.71
N ASP A 240 18.67 1.71 -8.98
CA ASP A 240 18.02 1.69 -10.32
C ASP A 240 17.45 3.06 -10.77
N PHE A 241 17.73 4.15 -10.04
CA PHE A 241 17.11 5.46 -10.29
C PHE A 241 17.32 5.98 -11.71
N TYR A 242 18.52 5.84 -12.28
CA TYR A 242 18.83 6.40 -13.61
C TYR A 242 18.06 5.70 -14.73
N ASN A 243 17.92 4.37 -14.64
CA ASN A 243 17.09 3.59 -15.57
C ASN A 243 15.63 3.99 -15.41
N THR A 244 15.15 4.07 -14.17
CA THR A 244 13.77 4.48 -13.85
C THR A 244 13.46 5.90 -14.37
N MET A 245 14.38 6.85 -14.21
CA MET A 245 14.26 8.22 -14.73
C MET A 245 14.23 8.26 -16.27
N THR A 246 15.01 7.38 -16.92
CA THR A 246 15.01 7.23 -18.38
C THR A 246 13.66 6.69 -18.86
N HIS A 247 13.12 5.68 -18.18
CA HIS A 247 11.79 5.15 -18.45
C HIS A 247 10.69 6.19 -18.23
N PHE A 248 10.74 6.95 -17.13
CA PHE A 248 9.78 8.04 -16.87
C PHE A 248 9.69 9.05 -18.02
N ARG A 249 10.85 9.49 -18.54
CA ARG A 249 10.92 10.39 -19.71
C ARG A 249 10.38 9.76 -20.97
N LYS A 250 10.70 8.49 -21.20
CA LYS A 250 10.19 7.74 -22.34
C LYS A 250 8.67 7.66 -22.28
N ASP A 251 8.09 7.31 -21.14
CA ASP A 251 6.64 7.18 -20.96
C ASP A 251 5.93 8.53 -21.16
N ILE A 252 6.48 9.63 -20.66
CA ILE A 252 5.97 10.98 -20.93
C ILE A 252 6.01 11.29 -22.43
N ASN A 253 7.13 10.99 -23.09
CA ASN A 253 7.26 11.21 -24.53
C ASN A 253 6.27 10.35 -25.32
N ASP A 254 6.01 9.12 -24.88
CA ASP A 254 5.03 8.23 -25.49
C ASP A 254 3.60 8.76 -25.33
N ILE A 255 3.26 9.34 -24.17
CA ILE A 255 1.98 10.03 -24.00
C ILE A 255 1.89 11.24 -24.94
N ARG A 256 2.90 12.12 -24.94
CA ARG A 256 2.91 13.36 -25.76
C ARG A 256 2.87 13.08 -27.27
N ASN A 257 3.49 11.99 -27.71
CA ASN A 257 3.52 11.59 -29.12
C ASN A 257 2.32 10.70 -29.51
N ASN A 258 1.35 10.50 -28.62
CA ASN A 258 0.19 9.62 -28.83
C ASN A 258 0.56 8.15 -29.12
N ASN A 259 1.66 7.66 -28.55
CA ASN A 259 1.95 6.22 -28.49
C ASN A 259 1.14 5.53 -27.37
N ILE A 260 0.82 6.27 -26.30
CA ILE A 260 -0.17 5.90 -25.28
C ILE A 260 -1.38 6.81 -25.47
N LYS A 261 -2.55 6.22 -25.76
CA LYS A 261 -3.72 6.95 -26.26
C LYS A 261 -4.93 6.90 -25.35
N SER A 262 -4.94 6.03 -24.34
CA SER A 262 -6.08 5.84 -23.45
C SER A 262 -5.66 5.63 -22.00
N VAL A 263 -6.63 5.78 -21.10
CA VAL A 263 -6.47 5.48 -19.67
C VAL A 263 -6.15 3.99 -19.48
N ASP A 264 -6.82 3.09 -20.19
CA ASP A 264 -6.56 1.64 -20.12
C ASP A 264 -5.12 1.28 -20.50
N GLU A 265 -4.56 1.93 -21.54
CA GLU A 265 -3.16 1.73 -21.94
C GLU A 265 -2.19 2.26 -20.87
N LEU A 266 -2.51 3.40 -20.26
CA LEU A 266 -1.74 3.95 -19.15
C LEU A 266 -1.79 3.06 -17.91
N GLU A 267 -2.97 2.57 -17.52
CA GLU A 267 -3.14 1.64 -16.39
C GLU A 267 -2.39 0.33 -16.61
N LYS A 268 -2.39 -0.17 -17.84
CA LYS A 268 -1.57 -1.32 -18.23
C LYS A 268 -0.09 -1.04 -18.07
N LEU A 269 0.41 0.12 -18.51
CA LEU A 269 1.80 0.52 -18.28
C LEU A 269 2.14 0.62 -16.78
N ILE A 270 1.28 1.27 -16.00
CA ILE A 270 1.45 1.42 -14.55
C ILE A 270 1.54 0.05 -13.88
N SER A 271 0.61 -0.86 -14.18
CA SER A 271 0.62 -2.20 -13.60
C SER A 271 1.80 -3.06 -14.05
N GLN A 272 2.25 -2.96 -15.31
CA GLN A 272 3.27 -3.84 -15.87
C GLN A 272 4.71 -3.41 -15.59
N TYR A 273 4.96 -2.12 -15.38
CA TYR A 273 6.31 -1.60 -15.11
C TYR A 273 6.41 -0.94 -13.74
N TRP A 274 5.54 0.04 -13.47
CA TRP A 274 5.65 0.90 -12.29
C TRP A 274 5.23 0.22 -10.98
N MET A 275 4.28 -0.71 -11.06
CA MET A 275 3.79 -1.56 -9.97
C MET A 275 4.22 -3.02 -10.12
N ASN A 276 5.26 -3.28 -10.94
CA ASN A 276 5.79 -4.62 -11.09
C ASN A 276 6.69 -4.95 -9.89
N PRO A 277 6.48 -6.09 -9.21
CA PRO A 277 7.36 -6.55 -8.12
C PRO A 277 8.74 -7.02 -8.59
N TYR A 278 9.03 -6.96 -9.90
CA TYR A 278 10.31 -7.33 -10.50
C TYR A 278 10.81 -6.20 -11.40
N THR A 279 12.14 -6.08 -11.48
CA THR A 279 12.83 -5.21 -12.44
C THR A 279 13.39 -6.04 -13.59
N GLU A 280 13.76 -5.39 -14.69
CA GLU A 280 14.41 -6.03 -15.83
C GLU A 280 15.76 -6.65 -15.44
N GLU A 281 16.41 -6.09 -14.43
CA GLU A 281 17.72 -6.52 -13.92
C GLU A 281 17.62 -7.62 -12.84
N GLN A 282 16.42 -7.88 -12.31
CA GLN A 282 16.19 -8.91 -11.29
C GLN A 282 15.50 -10.14 -11.90
N SER A 283 16.09 -11.33 -11.71
CA SER A 283 15.41 -12.57 -12.08
C SER A 283 14.15 -12.76 -11.23
N LYS A 284 13.07 -13.31 -11.81
CA LYS A 284 11.81 -13.57 -11.09
C LYS A 284 11.98 -14.57 -9.95
N GLU A 285 13.02 -15.39 -10.05
CA GLU A 285 13.42 -16.42 -9.10
C GLU A 285 14.40 -15.88 -8.04
N GLU A 286 14.91 -14.66 -8.19
CA GLU A 286 15.88 -14.06 -7.28
C GLU A 286 15.25 -13.75 -5.90
N ILE A 287 16.03 -14.04 -4.85
CA ILE A 287 15.65 -13.82 -3.45
C ILE A 287 16.73 -12.92 -2.81
N PRO A 288 16.35 -11.87 -2.07
CA PRO A 288 14.99 -11.49 -1.70
C PRO A 288 14.22 -10.77 -2.83
N LYS A 289 12.90 -11.01 -2.89
CA LYS A 289 11.99 -10.28 -3.78
C LYS A 289 11.80 -8.84 -3.29
N LEU A 290 11.50 -7.94 -4.22
CA LEU A 290 11.16 -6.56 -3.89
C LEU A 290 9.81 -6.48 -3.18
N LYS A 291 9.77 -5.77 -2.05
CA LYS A 291 8.56 -5.57 -1.23
C LYS A 291 7.82 -4.25 -1.48
N HIS A 292 8.37 -3.42 -2.35
CA HIS A 292 7.81 -2.16 -2.81
C HIS A 292 8.02 -2.05 -4.31
N PHE A 293 7.21 -1.21 -4.94
CA PHE A 293 7.32 -0.94 -6.36
C PHE A 293 8.16 0.31 -6.63
N ARG A 294 8.64 0.47 -7.87
CA ARG A 294 9.34 1.69 -8.33
C ARG A 294 8.58 2.97 -8.02
N LEU A 295 7.26 2.90 -8.09
CA LEU A 295 6.37 4.03 -7.82
C LEU A 295 6.61 4.65 -6.42
N TYR A 296 7.00 3.85 -5.41
CA TYR A 296 7.29 4.33 -4.06
C TYR A 296 8.53 5.22 -4.02
N SER A 297 9.69 4.69 -4.44
CA SER A 297 10.96 5.41 -4.39
C SER A 297 11.01 6.56 -5.39
N PHE A 298 10.54 6.31 -6.62
CA PHE A 298 10.56 7.31 -7.67
C PHE A 298 9.54 8.42 -7.41
N GLY A 299 8.34 8.07 -6.94
CA GLY A 299 7.33 9.04 -6.53
C GLY A 299 7.83 9.93 -5.39
N ASN A 300 8.53 9.35 -4.41
CA ASN A 300 9.19 10.11 -3.35
C ASN A 300 10.20 11.12 -3.90
N ASP A 301 10.98 10.75 -4.92
CA ASP A 301 11.94 11.69 -5.52
C ASP A 301 11.24 12.80 -6.31
N ILE A 302 10.38 12.47 -7.26
CA ILE A 302 9.85 13.48 -8.18
C ILE A 302 8.89 14.46 -7.51
N TRP A 303 8.10 14.00 -6.53
CA TRP A 303 7.24 14.89 -5.74
C TRP A 303 7.97 15.48 -4.53
N GLY A 304 8.91 14.74 -3.93
CA GLY A 304 9.66 15.17 -2.76
C GLY A 304 10.60 16.34 -3.05
N ILE A 305 11.16 16.46 -4.26
CA ILE A 305 12.00 17.64 -4.57
C ILE A 305 11.19 18.94 -4.64
N ILE A 306 9.89 18.88 -4.97
CA ILE A 306 9.02 20.05 -4.90
C ILE A 306 8.87 20.50 -3.44
N HIS A 307 8.70 19.55 -2.52
CA HIS A 307 8.73 19.83 -1.08
C HIS A 307 10.08 20.44 -0.67
N ASP A 308 11.19 19.83 -1.07
CA ASP A 308 12.51 20.25 -0.60
C ASP A 308 12.87 21.66 -1.11
N CYS A 309 12.37 22.05 -2.28
CA CYS A 309 12.63 23.36 -2.87
C CYS A 309 11.65 24.45 -2.45
N PHE A 310 10.37 24.11 -2.27
CA PHE A 310 9.26 25.06 -2.18
C PHE A 310 8.26 24.76 -1.05
N GLY A 311 8.46 23.67 -0.30
CA GLY A 311 7.66 23.29 0.86
C GLY A 311 6.35 22.56 0.51
N LYS A 312 5.69 22.07 1.56
CA LYS A 312 4.45 21.28 1.51
C LYS A 312 3.32 21.98 0.72
N SER A 313 3.15 23.28 0.88
CA SER A 313 2.08 24.03 0.19
C SER A 313 2.22 23.98 -1.33
N ALA A 314 3.45 24.05 -1.86
CA ALA A 314 3.71 23.95 -3.29
C ALA A 314 3.41 22.54 -3.83
N VAL A 315 3.71 21.50 -3.05
CA VAL A 315 3.35 20.11 -3.40
C VAL A 315 1.85 19.99 -3.60
N PHE A 316 1.06 20.44 -2.62
CA PHE A 316 -0.39 20.27 -2.68
C PHE A 316 -1.09 21.24 -3.64
N GLU A 317 -0.53 22.42 -3.90
CA GLU A 317 -0.99 23.26 -5.01
C GLU A 317 -0.76 22.55 -6.36
N THR A 318 0.42 21.92 -6.53
CA THR A 318 0.75 21.16 -7.74
C THR A 318 -0.10 19.91 -7.87
N LEU A 319 -0.38 19.20 -6.77
CA LEU A 319 -1.24 18.02 -6.76
C LEU A 319 -2.66 18.35 -7.22
N LYS A 320 -3.22 19.46 -6.73
CA LYS A 320 -4.55 19.96 -7.12
C LYS A 320 -4.59 20.51 -8.56
N ASN A 321 -3.44 20.78 -9.16
CA ASN A 321 -3.28 21.34 -10.50
C ASN A 321 -2.17 20.57 -11.25
N PRO A 322 -2.39 19.26 -11.53
CA PRO A 322 -1.33 18.35 -11.97
C PRO A 322 -0.69 18.74 -13.31
N GLU A 323 -1.34 19.57 -14.14
CA GLU A 323 -0.75 20.19 -15.32
C GLU A 323 0.43 21.12 -15.01
N LYS A 324 0.53 21.64 -13.78
CA LYS A 324 1.68 22.43 -13.32
C LYS A 324 2.89 21.58 -12.94
N PHE A 325 2.72 20.25 -12.83
CA PHE A 325 3.78 19.36 -12.36
C PHE A 325 5.09 19.49 -13.16
N PRO A 326 5.11 19.46 -14.52
CA PRO A 326 6.36 19.57 -15.28
C PRO A 326 7.13 20.84 -14.97
N MET A 327 6.42 21.98 -14.88
CA MET A 327 7.03 23.25 -14.52
C MET A 327 7.65 23.21 -13.12
N MET A 328 6.90 22.71 -12.12
CA MET A 328 7.35 22.69 -10.73
C MET A 328 8.50 21.70 -10.51
N PHE A 329 8.43 20.53 -11.13
CA PHE A 329 9.50 19.54 -11.13
C PHE A 329 10.78 20.11 -11.78
N ASN A 330 10.68 20.68 -12.99
CA ASN A 330 11.84 21.26 -13.69
C ASN A 330 12.48 22.44 -12.93
N LYS A 331 11.66 23.30 -12.29
CA LYS A 331 12.16 24.37 -11.41
C LYS A 331 12.88 23.84 -10.18
N SER A 332 12.40 22.73 -9.61
CA SER A 332 13.04 22.07 -8.47
C SER A 332 14.40 21.50 -8.87
N LEU A 333 14.47 20.83 -10.02
CA LEU A 333 15.72 20.30 -10.57
C LEU A 333 16.76 21.40 -10.82
N ASP A 334 16.36 22.56 -11.37
CA ASP A 334 17.27 23.69 -11.56
C ASP A 334 17.86 24.20 -10.25
N LYS A 335 17.01 24.37 -9.23
CA LYS A 335 17.43 24.85 -7.91
C LYS A 335 18.41 23.89 -7.23
N MET A 336 18.29 22.60 -7.52
CA MET A 336 19.13 21.54 -6.95
C MET A 336 20.36 21.22 -7.81
N GLY A 337 20.50 21.80 -9.01
CA GLY A 337 21.61 21.50 -9.92
C GLY A 337 21.47 20.16 -10.67
N TYR A 338 20.25 19.64 -10.80
CA TYR A 338 19.93 18.37 -11.47
C TYR A 338 19.20 18.57 -12.82
N GLY A 339 19.51 19.65 -13.55
CA GLY A 339 18.86 20.01 -14.80
C GLY A 339 18.91 18.93 -15.89
N GLN A 340 19.86 18.00 -15.81
CA GLN A 340 19.94 16.82 -16.69
C GLN A 340 18.77 15.85 -16.55
N PHE A 341 17.88 16.00 -15.55
CA PHE A 341 16.68 15.18 -15.34
C PHE A 341 15.36 15.86 -15.73
N LYS A 342 15.39 17.03 -16.37
CA LYS A 342 14.16 17.72 -16.81
C LYS A 342 13.30 16.92 -17.80
N ILE A 343 12.00 17.20 -17.80
CA ILE A 343 10.99 16.59 -18.69
C ILE A 343 10.29 17.62 -19.57
#